data_AF-A0A2V9GEI0-F1
#
_entry.id   AF-A0A2V9GEI0-F1
#
_cell.length_a   1.000
_cell.length_b   1.000
_cell.length_c   1.000
_cell.angle_alpha   90.00
_cell.angle_beta   90.00
_cell.angle_gamma   90.00
#
_symmetry.space_group_name_H-M   'P 1'
#
loop_
_entity.id
_entity.type
_entity.pdbx_description
1 polymer ?
#
loop_
_entity_poly.entity_id
_entity_poly.type
_entity_poly.pdbx_seq_one_letter_code
_entity_poly.pdbx_strand_id
1 'polypeptide(L)'
;MSFIRRIKRKSGVYLAEVENKWVKGKVVQRHLRYVGREADGKTLLAASISEVEVEQVKLYGPLLVLHHLAKEIGLADQLDPYGPEILSLVYAHCLDYR
;
A
#
# COMPACT_ATOMS: atom_id res chain seq x y z
N MET A 1 22.83 2.96 16.94
CA MET A 1 22.51 3.99 15.94
C MET A 1 22.05 3.28 14.69
N SER A 2 20.87 3.64 14.18
CA SER A 2 20.35 3.10 12.92
C SER A 2 20.84 3.92 11.73
N PHE A 3 20.92 3.30 10.56
CA PHE A 3 21.26 3.96 9.30
C PHE A 3 20.55 3.26 8.14
N ILE A 4 20.43 3.96 7.01
CA ILE A 4 19.83 3.42 5.80
C ILE A 4 20.88 2.65 5.01
N ARG A 5 20.64 1.35 4.83
CA ARG A 5 21.46 0.47 4.00
C ARG A 5 20.85 0.37 2.60
N ARG A 6 21.70 0.57 1.58
CA ARG A 6 21.39 0.34 0.16
C ARG A 6 21.61 -1.14 -0.18
N ILE A 7 20.64 -1.76 -0.83
CA ILE A 7 20.66 -3.17 -1.25
C ILE A 7 20.42 -3.21 -2.76
N LYS A 8 21.48 -3.45 -3.54
CA LYS A 8 21.39 -3.55 -5.00
C LYS A 8 20.84 -4.92 -5.42
N ARG A 9 19.78 -4.94 -6.24
CA ARG A 9 19.18 -6.13 -6.86
C ARG A 9 19.07 -5.90 -8.37
N LYS A 10 18.76 -6.96 -9.14
CA LYS A 10 18.51 -6.85 -10.60
C LYS A 10 17.38 -5.87 -10.93
N SER A 11 16.37 -5.76 -10.07
CA SER A 11 15.20 -4.91 -10.24
C SER A 11 15.35 -3.46 -9.75
N GLY A 12 16.47 -3.11 -9.10
CA GLY A 12 16.68 -1.76 -8.56
C GLY A 12 17.47 -1.73 -7.24
N VAL A 13 17.56 -0.55 -6.63
CA VAL A 13 18.23 -0.33 -5.33
C VAL A 13 17.19 -0.17 -4.23
N TYR A 14 17.20 -1.06 -3.25
CA TYR A 14 16.28 -1.05 -2.12
C TYR A 14 16.93 -0.44 -0.88
N LEU A 15 16.12 0.23 -0.07
CA LEU A 15 16.54 0.96 1.12
C LEU A 15 15.90 0.31 2.35
N ALA A 16 16.74 -0.08 3.31
CA ALA A 16 16.31 -0.63 4.59
C ALA A 16 17.00 0.09 5.74
N GLU A 17 16.24 0.38 6.79
CA GLU A 17 16.80 0.90 8.03
C GLU A 17 17.33 -0.27 8.87
N VAL A 18 18.60 -0.19 9.25
CA VAL A 18 19.31 -1.24 10.00
C VAL A 18 20.07 -0.64 11.16
N GLU A 19 20.29 -1.43 12.21
CA GLU A 19 21.16 -1.08 13.33
C GLU A 19 22.31 -2.08 13.48
N ASN A 20 23.48 -1.61 13.91
CA ASN A 20 24.59 -2.48 14.28
C ASN A 20 24.38 -3.04 15.70
N LYS A 21 24.47 -4.36 15.84
CA LYS A 21 24.36 -5.07 17.12
C LYS A 21 25.55 -6.03 17.29
N TRP A 22 26.12 -6.07 18.48
CA TRP A 22 27.15 -7.05 18.83
C TRP A 22 26.51 -8.38 19.20
N VAL A 23 26.89 -9.45 18.49
CA VAL A 23 26.45 -10.83 18.77
C VAL A 23 27.66 -11.75 18.65
N LYS A 24 27.97 -12.48 19.74
CA LYS A 24 29.05 -13.48 19.79
C LYS A 24 30.40 -12.95 19.24
N GLY A 25 30.79 -11.75 19.66
CA GLY A 25 32.07 -11.12 19.28
C GLY A 25 32.14 -10.61 17.84
N LYS A 26 31.01 -10.59 17.11
CA LYS A 26 30.93 -10.01 15.75
C LYS A 26 29.87 -8.91 15.72
N VAL A 27 30.11 -7.88 14.92
CA VAL A 27 29.11 -6.85 14.61
C VAL A 27 28.21 -7.39 13.52
N VAL A 28 26.92 -7.55 13.84
CA VAL A 28 25.88 -7.97 12.89
C VAL A 28 24.89 -6.83 12.67
N GLN A 29 24.34 -6.73 11.47
CA GLN A 29 23.30 -5.75 11.16
C GLN A 29 21.93 -6.37 11.40
N ARG A 30 21.15 -5.75 12.29
CA ARG A 30 19.74 -6.11 12.51
C ARG A 30 18.85 -5.23 11.64
N HIS A 31 17.93 -5.86 10.92
CA HIS A 31 16.90 -5.15 10.16
C HIS A 31 15.85 -4.54 11.11
N LEU A 32 15.51 -3.27 10.89
CA LEU A 32 14.45 -2.57 11.62
C LEU A 32 13.18 -2.45 10.76
N ARG A 33 13.30 -1.88 9.56
CA ARG A 33 12.17 -1.76 8.61
C ARG A 33 12.66 -1.52 7.17
N TYR A 34 11.79 -1.81 6.21
CA TYR A 34 11.96 -1.37 4.84
C TYR A 34 11.57 0.11 4.71
N VAL A 35 12.38 0.89 4.00
CA VAL A 35 12.12 2.30 3.72
C VAL A 35 11.48 2.45 2.34
N GLY A 36 11.98 1.70 1.36
CA GLY A 36 11.46 1.69 -0.01
C GLY A 36 12.55 1.40 -1.03
N ARG A 37 12.50 2.09 -2.18
CA ARG A 37 13.48 1.95 -3.26
C ARG A 37 14.06 3.30 -3.66
N GLU A 38 15.19 3.29 -4.34
CA GLU A 38 15.77 4.48 -4.95
C GLU A 38 15.46 4.46 -6.44
N ALA A 39 14.84 5.52 -6.95
CA ALA A 39 14.74 5.81 -8.39
C ALA A 39 15.14 7.27 -8.62
N ASP A 40 15.87 7.53 -9.69
CA ASP A 40 16.35 8.87 -10.08
C ASP A 40 17.04 9.66 -8.95
N GLY A 41 17.79 8.95 -8.11
CA GLY A 41 18.52 9.53 -6.96
C GLY A 41 17.64 9.99 -5.79
N LYS A 42 16.33 9.72 -5.83
CA LYS A 42 15.38 10.02 -4.75
C LYS A 42 14.93 8.74 -4.06
N THR A 43 14.71 8.84 -2.75
CA THR A 43 14.10 7.76 -1.96
C THR A 43 12.60 7.74 -2.24
N LEU A 44 12.14 6.70 -2.93
CA LEU A 44 10.73 6.38 -3.08
C LEU A 44 10.32 5.52 -1.91
N LEU A 45 9.40 6.02 -1.11
CA LEU A 45 8.85 5.25 0.00
C LEU A 45 8.03 4.08 -0.54
N ALA A 46 8.06 2.96 0.19
CA ALA A 46 7.37 1.73 -0.18
C ALA A 46 5.84 1.88 -0.40
N ALA A 47 5.26 3.04 -0.06
CA ALA A 47 3.85 3.38 -0.20
C ALA A 47 3.64 4.79 -0.78
N SER A 48 4.51 5.26 -1.68
CA SER A 48 4.30 6.57 -2.29
C SER A 48 3.14 6.53 -3.29
N ILE A 49 2.05 7.25 -2.99
CA ILE A 49 0.89 7.42 -3.90
C ILE A 49 1.33 8.00 -5.26
N SER A 50 2.46 8.71 -5.30
CA SER A 50 3.00 9.33 -6.52
C SER A 50 3.37 8.36 -7.63
N GLU A 51 3.50 7.06 -7.35
CA GLU A 51 3.79 6.02 -8.35
C GLU A 51 2.60 5.09 -8.61
N VAL A 52 1.41 5.42 -8.12
CA VAL A 52 0.22 4.61 -8.38
C VAL A 52 -0.18 4.79 -9.84
N GLU A 53 -0.04 3.72 -10.61
CA GLU A 53 -0.51 3.63 -11.99
C GLU A 53 -1.69 2.66 -12.07
N VAL A 54 -2.69 3.01 -12.90
CA VAL A 54 -3.83 2.14 -13.17
C VAL A 54 -3.41 1.11 -14.22
N GLU A 55 -3.15 -0.12 -13.79
CA GLU A 55 -2.78 -1.23 -14.69
C GLU A 55 -4.00 -1.74 -15.48
N GLN A 56 -5.16 -1.84 -14.83
CA GLN A 56 -6.38 -2.37 -15.45
C GLN A 56 -7.64 -1.84 -14.76
N VAL A 57 -8.68 -1.56 -15.55
CA VAL A 57 -10.05 -1.35 -15.05
C VAL A 57 -10.88 -2.59 -15.37
N LYS A 58 -11.41 -3.25 -14.34
CA LYS A 58 -12.29 -4.42 -14.49
C LYS A 58 -13.72 -4.03 -14.18
N LEU A 59 -14.63 -4.36 -15.09
CA LEU A 59 -16.06 -4.14 -14.92
C LEU A 59 -16.69 -5.35 -14.24
N TYR A 60 -17.16 -5.16 -13.02
CA TYR A 60 -17.88 -6.19 -12.28
C TYR A 60 -19.37 -5.88 -12.33
N GLY A 61 -20.11 -6.62 -13.16
CA GLY A 61 -21.56 -6.48 -13.30
C GLY A 61 -22.31 -6.47 -11.96
N PRO A 62 -22.00 -7.39 -11.01
CA PRO A 62 -22.61 -7.37 -9.68
C PRO A 62 -22.34 -6.06 -8.91
N LEU A 63 -21.15 -5.48 -9.05
CA LEU A 63 -20.78 -4.24 -8.37
C LEU A 63 -21.56 -3.03 -8.92
N LEU A 64 -21.83 -3.02 -10.24
CA LEU A 64 -22.69 -2.00 -10.84
C LEU A 64 -24.11 -2.06 -10.30
N VAL A 65 -24.67 -3.26 -10.17
CA VAL A 65 -26.02 -3.46 -9.60
C VAL A 65 -26.05 -3.01 -8.14
N LEU A 66 -25.06 -3.41 -7.34
CA LEU A 66 -24.93 -2.97 -5.95
C LEU A 66 -24.82 -1.45 -5.82
N HIS A 67 -23.98 -0.82 -6.65
CA HIS A 67 -23.83 0.64 -6.65
C HIS A 67 -25.12 1.36 -7.07
N HIS A 68 -25.85 0.82 -8.03
CA HIS A 68 -27.14 1.36 -8.45
C HIS A 68 -28.16 1.29 -7.32
N LEU A 69 -28.32 0.13 -6.67
CA LEU A 69 -29.22 -0.04 -5.53
C LEU A 69 -28.85 0.88 -4.36
N ALA A 70 -27.56 1.02 -4.04
CA ALA A 70 -27.08 1.91 -2.99
C ALA A 70 -27.45 3.38 -3.26
N LYS A 71 -27.45 3.80 -4.53
CA LYS A 71 -27.91 5.13 -4.95
C LYS A 71 -29.42 5.28 -4.83
N GLU A 72 -30.19 4.28 -5.26
CA GLU A 72 -31.65 4.34 -5.21
C GLU A 72 -32.18 4.48 -3.78
N ILE A 73 -31.55 3.81 -2.82
CA ILE A 73 -31.97 3.87 -1.41
C ILE A 73 -31.32 5.03 -0.62
N GLY A 74 -30.48 5.85 -1.27
CA GLY A 74 -29.74 6.92 -0.59
C GLY A 74 -28.80 6.41 0.50
N LEU A 75 -28.19 5.23 0.31
CA LEU A 75 -27.45 4.54 1.37
C LEU A 75 -26.27 5.35 1.89
N ALA A 76 -25.57 6.09 1.02
CA ALA A 76 -24.45 6.94 1.42
C ALA A 76 -24.88 8.01 2.43
N ASP A 77 -26.06 8.60 2.22
CA ASP A 77 -26.60 9.66 3.06
C ASP A 77 -27.04 9.12 4.43
N GLN A 78 -27.45 7.86 4.51
CA GLN A 78 -27.82 7.19 5.78
C GLN A 78 -26.61 6.78 6.63
N LEU A 79 -25.43 6.69 6.03
CA LEU A 79 -24.20 6.31 6.73
C LEU A 79 -23.49 7.52 7.37
N ASP A 80 -24.02 8.73 7.17
CA ASP A 80 -23.48 10.02 7.61
C ASP A 80 -21.96 10.11 7.33
N PRO A 81 -21.12 10.97 7.95
CA PRO A 81 -20.10 11.75 7.24
C PRO A 81 -19.08 10.99 6.40
N TYR A 82 -18.92 9.67 6.61
CA TYR A 82 -18.02 8.78 5.89
C TYR A 82 -18.74 7.81 4.94
N GLY A 83 -20.00 8.05 4.59
CA GLY A 83 -20.80 7.17 3.74
C GLY A 83 -20.12 6.76 2.44
N PRO A 84 -19.56 7.69 1.66
CA PRO A 84 -18.79 7.36 0.45
C PRO A 84 -17.59 6.43 0.72
N GLU A 85 -16.85 6.67 1.79
CA GLU A 85 -15.67 5.90 2.18
C GLU A 85 -16.06 4.49 2.66
N ILE A 86 -17.11 4.39 3.47
CA ILE A 86 -17.67 3.12 3.95
C ILE A 86 -18.15 2.29 2.76
N LEU A 87 -18.91 2.88 1.84
CA LEU A 87 -19.36 2.18 0.63
C LEU A 87 -18.19 1.72 -0.23
N SER A 88 -17.14 2.55 -0.36
CA SER A 88 -15.93 2.18 -1.11
C SER A 88 -15.23 0.97 -0.49
N LEU A 89 -15.14 0.90 0.84
CA LEU A 89 -14.59 -0.25 1.57
C LEU A 89 -15.44 -1.51 1.39
N VAL A 90 -16.76 -1.39 1.46
CA VAL A 90 -17.69 -2.51 1.23
C VAL A 90 -17.55 -3.04 -0.20
N TYR A 91 -17.51 -2.16 -1.20
CA TYR A 91 -17.29 -2.57 -2.58
C TYR A 91 -15.95 -3.26 -2.79
N ALA A 92 -14.86 -2.75 -2.18
CA ALA A 92 -13.56 -3.40 -2.24
C ALA A 92 -13.63 -4.83 -1.66
N HIS A 93 -14.34 -5.02 -0.53
CA HIS A 93 -14.52 -6.35 0.04
C HIS A 93 -15.28 -7.31 -0.87
N CYS A 94 -16.31 -6.82 -1.58
CA CYS A 94 -17.05 -7.61 -2.56
C CYS A 94 -16.22 -8.02 -3.78
N LEU A 95 -15.14 -7.30 -4.10
CA LEU A 95 -14.24 -7.63 -5.22
C LEU A 95 -13.26 -8.76 -4.88
N ASP A 96 -12.91 -8.92 -3.61
CA ASP A 96 -11.95 -9.93 -3.14
C ASP A 96 -12.60 -11.26 -2.74
N TYR A 97 -13.93 -11.36 -2.79
CA TYR A 97 -14.64 -12.58 -2.44
C TYR A 97 -14.39 -13.67 -3.50
N ARG A 98 -13.57 -14.67 -3.13
CA ARG A 98 -13.27 -15.89 -3.92
C ARG A 98 -14.12 -17.07 -3.45
#